data_AF-A0A072NTC9-F1
#
_entry.id   AF-A0A072NTC9-F1
#
_cell.length_a   1.000
_cell.length_b   1.000
_cell.length_c   1.000
_cell.angle_alpha   90.00
_cell.angle_beta   90.00
_cell.angle_gamma   90.00
#
_symmetry.space_group_name_H-M   'P 1'
#
loop_
_entity.id
_entity.type
_entity.pdbx_description
1 polymer ?
#
loop_
_entity_poly.entity_id
_entity_poly.type
_entity_poly.pdbx_seq_one_letter_code
_entity_poly.pdbx_strand_id
1 'polypeptide(L)'
;MPIATENVNNRDNYDVIIVGGGAAGIAAAIGARQAASNARLVLIESEGSLGGAATHREVASYCGLFTVDENPRQAVGGGWDILKDRLSQIKGISERLVRHRGVFQVMASQRLQSFKTEN
;
A
#
# COMPACT_ATOMS: atom_id res chain seq x y z
N MET A 1 4.94 -16.17 -18.97
CA MET A 1 3.59 -15.59 -18.83
C MET A 1 2.68 -16.41 -19.72
N PRO A 2 1.75 -17.24 -19.20
CA PRO A 2 0.79 -17.86 -20.10
C PRO A 2 -0.13 -16.74 -20.58
N ILE A 3 0.00 -16.39 -21.87
CA ILE A 3 -1.05 -15.68 -22.60
C ILE A 3 -2.26 -16.62 -22.55
N ALA A 4 -3.35 -16.16 -21.96
CA ALA A 4 -4.60 -16.89 -21.91
C ALA A 4 -5.17 -17.01 -23.34
N THR A 5 -4.83 -18.11 -24.02
CA THR A 5 -5.39 -18.51 -25.33
C THR A 5 -6.50 -19.55 -25.19
N GLU A 6 -7.26 -19.48 -24.11
CA GLU A 6 -8.38 -20.38 -23.86
C GLU A 6 -9.68 -19.59 -24.03
N ASN A 7 -10.54 -20.05 -24.95
CA ASN A 7 -11.83 -19.43 -25.27
C ASN A 7 -12.56 -18.91 -24.01
N VAL A 8 -12.56 -17.58 -23.82
CA VAL A 8 -13.19 -16.89 -22.69
C VAL A 8 -14.71 -16.83 -22.92
N ASN A 9 -15.38 -17.98 -22.87
CA ASN A 9 -16.84 -18.07 -22.82
C ASN A 9 -17.37 -18.37 -21.41
N ASN A 10 -16.51 -18.32 -20.38
CA ASN A 10 -16.95 -18.33 -18.99
C ASN A 10 -16.75 -16.92 -18.43
N ARG A 11 -17.81 -16.10 -18.47
CA ARG A 11 -17.83 -14.84 -17.71
C ARG A 11 -17.94 -15.22 -16.23
N ASP A 12 -16.80 -15.40 -15.57
CA ASP A 12 -16.80 -15.51 -14.13
C ASP A 12 -17.46 -14.27 -13.54
N ASN A 13 -18.57 -14.47 -12.83
CA ASN A 13 -19.25 -13.39 -12.14
C ASN A 13 -18.40 -12.98 -10.92
N TYR A 14 -17.93 -11.74 -10.93
CA TYR A 14 -17.27 -11.09 -9.80
C TYR A 14 -18.17 -9.99 -9.26
N ASP A 15 -18.28 -9.91 -7.94
CA ASP A 15 -18.99 -8.83 -7.25
C ASP A 15 -18.15 -7.55 -7.23
N VAL A 16 -16.82 -7.69 -7.20
CA VAL A 16 -15.88 -6.58 -7.15
C VAL A 16 -14.68 -6.88 -8.06
N ILE A 17 -14.42 -5.96 -8.98
CA ILE A 17 -13.26 -5.99 -9.87
C ILE A 17 -12.36 -4.81 -9.51
N ILE A 18 -11.09 -5.09 -9.22
CA ILE A 18 -10.08 -4.09 -8.85
C ILE A 18 -9.03 -4.08 -9.94
N VAL A 19 -8.86 -2.91 -10.58
CA VAL A 19 -7.91 -2.73 -11.67
C VAL A 19 -6.75 -1.87 -11.16
N GLY A 20 -5.56 -2.48 -11.11
CA GLY A 20 -4.34 -1.92 -10.54
C GLY A 20 -4.03 -2.52 -9.17
N GLY A 21 -2.85 -3.12 -9.03
CA GLY A 21 -2.32 -3.71 -7.80
C GLY A 21 -1.42 -2.78 -7.00
N GLY A 22 -1.53 -1.46 -7.20
CA GLY A 22 -0.86 -0.45 -6.39
C GLY A 22 -1.42 -0.33 -4.96
N ALA A 23 -0.87 0.59 -4.16
CA ALA A 23 -1.30 0.83 -2.78
C ALA A 23 -2.82 1.00 -2.62
N ALA A 24 -3.46 1.76 -3.52
CA ALA A 24 -4.91 1.97 -3.52
C ALA A 24 -5.69 0.69 -3.84
N GLY A 25 -5.26 -0.10 -4.83
CA GLY A 25 -5.92 -1.33 -5.22
C GLY A 25 -5.80 -2.43 -4.18
N ILE A 26 -4.62 -2.56 -3.54
CA ILE A 26 -4.43 -3.48 -2.41
C ILE A 26 -5.32 -3.06 -1.24
N ALA A 27 -5.36 -1.76 -0.90
CA ALA A 27 -6.23 -1.26 0.17
C ALA A 27 -7.71 -1.53 -0.15
N ALA A 28 -8.14 -1.33 -1.40
CA ALA A 28 -9.49 -1.65 -1.86
C ALA A 28 -9.80 -3.15 -1.74
N ALA A 29 -8.86 -4.02 -2.10
CA ALA A 29 -9.05 -5.48 -2.01
C ALA A 29 -9.20 -5.95 -0.56
N ILE A 30 -8.38 -5.41 0.34
CA ILE A 30 -8.47 -5.66 1.77
C ILE A 30 -9.82 -5.18 2.31
N GLY A 31 -10.19 -3.93 2.02
CA GLY A 31 -11.44 -3.33 2.49
C GLY A 31 -12.67 -4.08 1.96
N ALA A 32 -12.69 -4.44 0.68
CA ALA A 32 -13.80 -5.18 0.09
C ALA A 32 -13.92 -6.60 0.66
N ARG A 33 -12.81 -7.29 0.93
CA ARG A 33 -12.82 -8.58 1.64
C ARG A 33 -13.32 -8.45 3.08
N GLN A 34 -12.95 -7.40 3.79
CA GLN A 34 -13.41 -7.14 5.16
C GLN A 34 -14.91 -6.82 5.20
N ALA A 35 -15.41 -6.04 4.22
CA ALA A 35 -16.82 -5.67 4.13
C ALA A 35 -17.72 -6.83 3.69
N ALA A 36 -17.24 -7.70 2.80
CA ALA A 36 -17.98 -8.82 2.27
C ALA A 36 -17.09 -10.05 2.11
N SER A 37 -16.98 -10.84 3.17
CA SER A 37 -16.12 -12.03 3.22
C SER A 37 -16.47 -13.08 2.16
N ASN A 38 -17.72 -13.11 1.68
CA ASN A 38 -18.22 -14.05 0.67
C ASN A 38 -18.21 -13.51 -0.77
N ALA A 39 -17.86 -12.23 -0.97
CA ALA A 39 -17.81 -11.65 -2.31
C ALA A 39 -16.73 -12.33 -3.17
N ARG A 40 -17.06 -12.55 -4.45
CA ARG A 40 -16.11 -12.95 -5.48
C ARG A 40 -15.36 -11.71 -5.95
N LEU A 41 -14.09 -11.63 -5.58
CA LEU A 41 -13.20 -10.51 -5.90
C LEU A 41 -12.14 -10.95 -6.90
N VAL A 42 -11.81 -10.07 -7.84
CA VAL A 42 -10.62 -10.18 -8.68
C VAL A 42 -9.81 -8.89 -8.61
N LEU A 43 -8.50 -9.03 -8.45
CA LEU A 43 -7.53 -7.95 -8.56
C LEU A 43 -6.66 -8.22 -9.79
N ILE A 44 -6.55 -7.23 -10.66
CA ILE A 44 -5.80 -7.31 -11.91
C ILE A 44 -4.64 -6.31 -11.81
N GLU A 45 -3.43 -6.78 -12.10
CA GLU A 45 -2.21 -5.97 -12.16
C GLU A 45 -1.55 -6.20 -13.51
N SER A 46 -1.10 -5.12 -14.15
CA SER A 46 -0.40 -5.16 -15.43
C SER A 46 1.07 -5.53 -15.29
N GLU A 47 1.65 -5.21 -14.13
CA GLU A 47 3.06 -5.47 -13.82
C GLU A 47 3.29 -6.88 -13.26
N GLY A 48 4.57 -7.29 -13.19
CA GLY A 48 4.97 -8.62 -12.69
C GLY A 48 4.80 -8.83 -11.18
N SER A 49 4.43 -7.80 -10.42
CA SER A 49 4.24 -7.88 -8.97
C SER A 49 3.32 -6.76 -8.44
N LEU A 50 2.82 -6.94 -7.21
CA LEU A 50 1.95 -5.99 -6.51
C LEU A 50 2.75 -4.84 -5.84
N GLY A 51 2.02 -3.77 -5.52
CA GLY A 51 2.49 -2.61 -4.75
C GLY A 51 2.69 -1.35 -5.58
N GLY A 52 2.58 -1.44 -6.91
CA GLY A 52 2.60 -0.28 -7.81
C GLY A 52 3.92 0.50 -7.68
N ALA A 53 3.86 1.82 -7.77
CA ALA A 53 5.06 2.67 -7.68
C ALA A 53 5.87 2.46 -6.38
N ALA A 54 5.21 2.10 -5.26
CA ALA A 54 5.89 1.86 -4.01
C ALA A 54 6.92 0.72 -4.11
N THR A 55 6.55 -0.36 -4.81
CA THR A 55 7.45 -1.50 -5.07
C THR A 55 8.31 -1.23 -6.30
N HIS A 56 7.68 -0.93 -7.45
CA HIS A 56 8.34 -0.91 -8.76
C HIS A 56 9.31 0.25 -8.97
N ARG A 57 9.18 1.32 -8.18
CA ARG A 57 10.03 2.52 -8.27
C ARG A 57 10.77 2.82 -6.97
N GLU A 58 10.81 1.86 -6.05
CA GLU A 58 11.48 1.99 -4.76
C GLU A 58 11.13 3.29 -4.01
N VAL A 59 9.84 3.64 -3.97
CA VAL A 59 9.42 4.86 -3.25
C VAL A 59 9.65 4.65 -1.76
N ALA A 60 10.63 5.37 -1.23
CA ALA A 60 11.06 5.28 0.16
C ALA A 60 10.22 6.14 1.13
N SER A 61 9.17 6.83 0.65
CA SER A 61 8.34 7.67 1.51
C SER A 61 6.88 7.70 1.09
N TYR A 62 5.98 7.58 2.07
CA TYR A 62 4.56 7.85 1.86
C TYR A 62 4.22 9.25 2.37
N CYS A 63 3.76 10.08 1.44
CA CYS A 63 3.28 11.44 1.69
C CYS A 63 1.75 11.46 1.85
N GLY A 64 1.22 12.48 2.52
CA GLY A 64 -0.23 12.71 2.61
C GLY A 64 -0.98 11.80 3.59
N LEU A 65 -0.27 10.94 4.32
CA LEU A 65 -0.85 10.08 5.36
C LEU A 65 -1.25 10.85 6.62
N PHE A 66 -0.65 12.02 6.84
CA PHE A 66 -0.83 12.87 8.00
C PHE A 66 -1.09 14.32 7.57
N THR A 67 -1.81 15.05 8.41
CA THR A 67 -2.00 16.50 8.26
C THR A 67 -0.68 17.26 8.44
N VAL A 68 -0.60 18.48 7.90
CA VAL A 68 0.63 19.28 7.90
C VAL A 68 0.74 20.28 9.07
N ASP A 69 -0.26 20.33 9.95
CA ASP A 69 -0.27 21.21 11.13
C ASP A 69 0.83 20.86 12.15
N GLU A 70 1.02 21.70 13.16
CA GLU A 70 2.09 21.57 14.17
C GLU A 70 2.08 20.20 14.86
N ASN A 71 0.89 19.63 15.08
CA ASN A 71 0.69 18.32 15.71
C ASN A 71 0.01 17.35 14.72
N PRO A 72 0.78 16.73 13.80
CA PRO A 72 0.22 15.92 12.72
C PRO A 72 -0.75 14.85 13.21
N ARG A 73 -1.93 14.84 12.61
CA ARG A 73 -2.94 13.81 12.82
C ARG A 73 -2.99 12.90 11.62
N GLN A 74 -3.22 11.62 11.86
CA GLN A 74 -3.38 10.66 10.79
C GLN A 74 -4.63 10.99 9.96
N ALA A 75 -4.44 11.21 8.67
CA ALA A 75 -5.49 11.52 7.71
C ALA A 75 -5.95 10.26 6.96
N VAL A 76 -5.04 9.29 6.76
CA VAL A 76 -5.30 8.03 6.04
C VAL A 76 -5.04 6.85 6.98
N GLY A 77 -6.07 6.03 7.23
CA GLY A 77 -5.98 4.79 8.01
C GLY A 77 -6.37 3.55 7.21
N GLY A 78 -6.78 2.48 7.88
CA GLY A 78 -7.21 1.23 7.28
C GLY A 78 -6.06 0.50 6.61
N GLY A 79 -5.97 0.56 5.28
CA GLY A 79 -4.89 -0.09 4.53
C GLY A 79 -3.49 0.40 4.97
N TRP A 80 -3.37 1.68 5.31
CA TRP A 80 -2.13 2.22 5.86
C TRP A 80 -1.77 1.62 7.22
N ASP A 81 -2.74 1.43 8.12
CA ASP A 81 -2.49 0.87 9.45
C ASP A 81 -1.93 -0.55 9.36
N ILE A 82 -2.53 -1.37 8.50
CA ILE A 82 -2.08 -2.75 8.26
C ILE A 82 -0.66 -2.77 7.70
N LEU A 83 -0.33 -1.87 6.77
CA LEU A 83 1.01 -1.77 6.20
C LEU A 83 2.02 -1.28 7.25
N LYS A 84 1.68 -0.23 8.00
CA LYS A 84 2.50 0.34 9.07
C LYS A 84 2.83 -0.69 10.13
N ASP A 85 1.85 -1.48 10.57
CA ASP A 85 2.06 -2.53 11.57
C ASP A 85 3.02 -3.60 11.07
N ARG A 86 2.85 -4.07 9.82
CA ARG A 86 3.75 -5.06 9.21
C ARG A 86 5.17 -4.51 9.02
N LEU A 87 5.31 -3.27 8.58
CA LEU A 87 6.63 -2.64 8.41
C LEU A 87 7.31 -2.41 9.77
N SER A 88 6.55 -2.08 10.81
CA SER A 88 7.07 -1.90 12.17
C SER A 88 7.66 -3.20 12.72
N GLN A 89 7.00 -4.34 12.48
CA GLN A 89 7.49 -5.66 12.89
C GLN A 89 8.87 -6.01 12.31
N ILE A 90 9.17 -5.53 11.11
CA ILE A 90 10.45 -5.77 10.44
C ILE A 90 11.44 -4.60 10.56
N LYS A 91 11.10 -3.54 11.32
CA LYS A 91 11.86 -2.28 11.40
C LYS A 91 12.12 -1.65 10.02
N GLY A 92 11.16 -1.74 9.11
CA GLY A 92 11.22 -1.22 7.75
C GLY A 92 10.63 0.18 7.58
N ILE A 93 10.27 0.84 8.69
CA ILE A 93 9.57 2.13 8.73
C ILE A 93 10.18 3.02 9.82
N SER A 94 10.22 4.33 9.60
CA SER A 94 10.78 5.26 10.58
C SER A 94 9.92 5.30 11.86
N GLU A 95 10.56 5.41 13.02
CA GLU A 95 9.84 5.50 14.30
C GLU A 95 9.04 6.80 14.43
N ARG A 96 9.56 7.87 13.82
CA ARG A 96 8.95 9.20 13.81
C ARG A 96 8.57 9.62 12.40
N LEU A 97 7.57 10.49 12.32
CA LEU A 97 7.25 11.23 11.11
C LEU A 97 8.42 12.14 10.76
N VAL A 98 8.75 12.22 9.48
CA VAL A 98 9.75 13.15 8.97
C VAL A 98 9.03 14.40 8.48
N ARG A 99 9.56 15.57 8.89
CA ARG A 99 9.04 16.87 8.47
C ARG A 99 10.10 17.59 7.64
N HIS A 100 9.84 17.69 6.34
CA HIS A 100 10.65 18.50 5.42
C HIS A 100 9.77 18.94 4.25
N ARG A 101 9.41 20.23 4.19
CA ARG A 101 8.47 20.78 3.18
C ARG A 101 7.13 20.00 3.08
N GLY A 102 6.74 19.34 4.16
CA GLY A 102 5.60 18.42 4.25
C GLY A 102 5.78 17.44 5.42
N VAL A 103 4.81 16.55 5.62
CA VAL A 103 4.87 15.47 6.61
C VAL A 103 4.75 14.14 5.88
N PHE A 104 5.69 13.23 6.13
CA PHE A 104 5.73 11.93 5.50
C PHE A 104 6.31 10.87 6.42
N GLN A 105 6.00 9.62 6.09
CA GLN A 105 6.57 8.46 6.76
C GLN A 105 7.60 7.82 5.84
N VAL A 106 8.81 7.57 6.35
CA VAL A 106 9.89 6.94 5.60
C VAL A 106 9.84 5.43 5.76
N MET A 107 10.10 4.71 4.68
CA MET A 107 10.29 3.28 4.65
C MET A 107 11.65 2.98 4.01
N ALA A 108 12.25 1.85 4.35
CA ALA A 108 13.45 1.38 3.67
C ALA A 108 13.35 -0.08 3.28
N SER A 109 14.06 -0.40 2.19
CA SER A 109 14.29 -1.76 1.72
C SER A 109 15.17 -2.57 2.67
N GLN A 110 15.90 -1.90 3.58
CA GLN A 110 16.70 -2.50 4.64
C GLN A 110 16.17 -2.07 6.01
N ARG A 111 16.51 -2.84 7.05
CA ARG A 111 16.20 -2.44 8.43
C ARG A 111 16.74 -1.03 8.69
N LEU A 112 15.85 -0.13 9.08
CA LEU A 112 16.25 1.19 9.50
C LEU A 112 16.99 1.06 10.83
N GLN A 113 18.31 1.28 10.77
CA GLN A 113 19.06 1.69 11.94
C GLN A 113 18.63 3.11 12.28
N SER A 114 18.61 3.46 13.56
CA SER A 114 18.09 4.72 14.09
C SER A 114 18.57 5.90 13.24
N PHE A 115 17.65 6.51 12.48
CA PHE A 115 17.91 7.79 11.82
C PHE A 115 18.11 8.82 12.94
N LYS A 116 19.38 9.14 13.23
CA LYS A 116 19.71 10.36 13.96
C LYS A 116 19.42 11.51 12.99
N THR A 117 18.25 12.12 13.12
CA THR A 117 18.05 13.48 12.62
C THR A 117 19.02 14.37 13.39
N GLU A 118 20.11 14.78 12.75
CA GLU A 118 20.87 15.94 13.20
C GLU A 118 19.94 17.16 13.06
N ASN A 119 19.90 17.97 14.12
CA ASN A 119 19.14 19.21 14.22
C ASN A 119 19.73 20.29 13.31
#